data_AF-A0A2T0XYB2-F1
#
_entry.id   AF-A0A2T0XYB2-F1
#
_cell.length_a   1.000
_cell.length_b   1.000
_cell.length_c   1.000
_cell.angle_alpha   90.00
_cell.angle_beta   90.00
_cell.angle_gamma   90.00
#
_symmetry.space_group_name_H-M   'P 1'
#
loop_
_entity.id
_entity.type
_entity.pdbx_description
1 polymer ?
#
loop_
_entity_poly.entity_id
_entity_poly.type
_entity_poly.pdbx_seq_one_letter_code
_entity_poly.pdbx_strand_id
1 'polypeptide(L)'
;MTHPEGAPRSHDSNDGNDGNDDHQVQPQAVRYPRPTVSLDEAEWVWRQLSVEALRPDGKPEIVRLAVIAGLTRATGARYGDLLRVRAEDLDLGPDDGAGRGRVGGVRAPGEGRVLVRHGKHRTLRRHRVPGEVVVVLRHWMVVRTELAAELQGSVPRALLLTVHHTHDNGTTVSSGLPITRQGLVLSWRRFVHRTNARYGATRPPLPTRFEQVRRAWTDAGMPDPGTSVHEAK
;
A
#
# COMPACT_ATOMS: atom_id res chain seq x y z
N MET A 1 25.64 77.77 -7.24
CA MET A 1 26.63 76.84 -6.65
C MET A 1 26.25 76.64 -5.19
N THR A 2 25.96 75.38 -4.83
CA THR A 2 25.91 74.80 -3.47
C THR A 2 25.19 75.55 -2.34
N HIS A 3 24.00 75.06 -1.98
CA HIS A 3 23.43 75.17 -0.63
C HIS A 3 23.31 73.76 -0.01
N PRO A 4 23.72 73.55 1.26
CA PRO A 4 23.49 72.33 2.03
C PRO A 4 22.32 72.53 3.02
N GLU A 5 21.56 71.48 3.31
CA GLU A 5 20.65 71.48 4.45
C GLU A 5 20.54 70.07 5.05
N GLY A 6 20.98 69.95 6.30
CA GLY A 6 20.81 68.76 7.12
C GLY A 6 19.58 68.92 8.01
N ALA A 7 18.99 67.80 8.40
CA ALA A 7 18.06 67.72 9.52
C ALA A 7 18.44 66.51 10.40
N PRO A 8 18.67 66.71 11.71
CA PRO A 8 18.88 65.62 12.68
C PRO A 8 17.54 65.21 13.31
N ARG A 9 17.42 63.94 13.72
CA ARG A 9 16.38 63.50 14.66
C ARG A 9 17.01 62.82 15.87
N SER A 10 16.86 63.53 16.98
CA SER A 10 16.82 63.17 18.41
C SER A 10 17.10 61.72 18.86
N HIS A 11 18.07 61.60 19.78
CA HIS A 11 18.02 60.71 20.95
C HIS A 11 16.79 61.03 21.82
N ASP A 12 16.12 60.03 22.38
CA ASP A 12 16.29 59.74 23.81
C ASP A 12 15.65 58.41 24.26
N SER A 13 16.39 57.75 25.15
CA SER A 13 15.95 57.00 26.34
C SER A 13 15.21 55.65 26.23
N ASN A 14 16.03 54.65 26.56
CA ASN A 14 15.81 53.37 27.21
C ASN A 14 14.91 53.43 28.47
N ASP A 15 14.01 52.46 28.64
CA ASP A 15 13.82 51.66 29.87
C ASP A 15 12.57 50.77 29.76
N GLY A 16 12.68 49.51 30.16
CA GLY A 16 11.53 48.63 30.34
C GLY A 16 11.75 47.17 29.95
N ASN A 17 12.63 46.49 30.66
CA ASN A 17 12.58 45.04 30.84
C ASN A 17 11.22 44.65 31.43
N ASP A 18 10.48 43.74 30.80
CA ASP A 18 9.74 42.69 31.49
C ASP A 18 9.45 41.53 30.55
N GLY A 19 9.90 40.36 31.00
CA GLY A 19 9.82 39.12 30.25
C GLY A 19 8.39 38.68 29.96
N ASN A 20 8.21 38.12 28.78
CA ASN A 20 7.47 36.88 28.63
C ASN A 20 7.94 36.25 27.32
N ASP A 21 8.90 35.31 27.42
CA ASP A 21 9.12 34.32 26.37
C ASP A 21 7.86 33.45 26.30
N ASP A 22 6.82 33.98 25.65
CA ASP A 22 5.73 33.19 25.13
C ASP A 22 6.32 32.33 24.01
N HIS A 23 6.93 31.22 24.42
CA HIS A 23 6.96 30.02 23.61
C HIS A 23 5.51 29.70 23.24
N GLN A 24 5.07 30.28 22.12
CA GLN A 24 3.89 29.86 21.39
C GLN A 24 4.14 28.41 20.99
N VAL A 25 3.78 27.49 21.89
CA VAL A 25 3.58 26.09 21.57
C VAL A 25 2.45 26.10 20.57
N GLN A 26 2.80 26.12 19.28
CA GLN A 26 1.85 25.90 18.21
C GLN A 26 1.10 24.61 18.57
N PRO A 27 -0.23 24.65 18.77
CA PRO A 27 -0.97 23.45 19.08
C PRO A 27 -0.71 22.48 17.93
N GLN A 28 -0.04 21.36 18.24
CA GLN A 28 0.16 20.30 17.27
C GLN A 28 -1.21 19.95 16.75
N ALA A 29 -1.50 20.32 15.50
CA ALA A 29 -2.78 20.06 14.89
C ALA A 29 -3.01 18.54 15.02
N VAL A 30 -3.93 18.17 15.91
CA VAL A 30 -4.38 16.79 16.07
C VAL A 30 -4.92 16.43 14.71
N ARG A 31 -4.09 15.75 13.90
CA ARG A 31 -4.44 15.34 12.54
C ARG A 31 -5.52 14.28 12.70
N TYR A 32 -6.76 14.72 12.79
CA TYR A 32 -7.92 13.85 12.80
C TYR A 32 -7.75 12.86 11.64
N PRO A 33 -7.88 11.55 11.92
CA PRO A 33 -7.78 10.57 10.87
C PRO A 33 -8.80 10.93 9.79
N ARG A 34 -8.34 11.03 8.53
CA ARG A 34 -9.25 11.29 7.40
C ARG A 34 -10.36 10.24 7.42
N PRO A 35 -11.62 10.61 7.10
CA PRO A 35 -12.74 9.69 7.13
C PRO A 35 -12.43 8.42 6.34
N THR A 36 -12.79 7.27 6.90
CA THR A 36 -12.78 6.00 6.18
C THR A 36 -13.84 6.02 5.10
N VAL A 37 -13.65 5.23 4.04
CA VAL A 37 -14.78 4.93 3.15
C VAL A 37 -15.73 3.98 3.87
N SER A 38 -16.97 3.88 3.41
CA SER A 38 -17.86 2.82 3.91
C SER A 38 -17.30 1.44 3.56
N LEU A 39 -17.69 0.44 4.34
CA LEU A 39 -17.33 -0.95 4.07
C LEU A 39 -17.81 -1.39 2.68
N ASP A 40 -19.01 -0.98 2.28
CA ASP A 40 -19.57 -1.32 0.97
C ASP A 40 -18.73 -0.76 -0.20
N GLU A 41 -18.20 0.45 -0.06
CA GLU A 41 -17.28 1.01 -1.06
C GLU A 41 -15.94 0.26 -1.09
N ALA A 42 -15.41 -0.13 0.08
CA ALA A 42 -14.18 -0.91 0.15
C ALA A 42 -14.35 -2.30 -0.48
N GLU A 43 -15.46 -2.99 -0.18
CA GLU A 43 -15.79 -4.28 -0.79
C GLU A 43 -16.08 -4.15 -2.29
N TRP A 44 -16.70 -3.05 -2.73
CA TRP A 44 -16.87 -2.78 -4.16
C TRP A 44 -15.51 -2.61 -4.86
N VAL A 45 -14.57 -1.86 -4.28
CA VAL A 45 -13.20 -1.75 -4.80
C VAL A 45 -12.55 -3.12 -4.95
N TRP A 46 -12.67 -3.98 -3.94
CA TRP A 46 -12.14 -5.35 -4.00
C TRP A 46 -12.75 -6.13 -5.17
N ARG A 47 -14.09 -6.18 -5.27
CA ARG A 47 -14.79 -6.89 -6.35
C ARG A 47 -14.41 -6.38 -7.74
N GLN A 48 -14.30 -5.06 -7.92
CA GLN A 48 -13.87 -4.47 -9.19
C GLN A 48 -12.45 -4.90 -9.55
N LEU A 49 -11.50 -4.77 -8.61
CA LEU A 49 -10.11 -5.15 -8.84
C LEU A 49 -9.94 -6.64 -9.10
N SER A 50 -10.62 -7.50 -8.32
CA SER A 50 -10.50 -8.96 -8.47
C SER A 50 -11.06 -9.45 -9.80
N VAL A 51 -12.20 -8.90 -10.25
CA VAL A 51 -12.79 -9.25 -11.54
C VAL A 51 -11.91 -8.75 -12.68
N GLU A 52 -11.47 -7.49 -12.66
CA GLU A 52 -10.66 -6.91 -13.72
C GLU A 52 -9.28 -7.59 -13.84
N ALA A 53 -8.70 -7.99 -12.70
CA ALA A 53 -7.43 -8.71 -12.66
C ALA A 53 -7.49 -10.11 -13.28
N LEU A 54 -8.67 -10.75 -13.35
CA LEU A 54 -8.83 -12.11 -13.88
C LEU A 54 -9.39 -12.12 -15.31
N ARG A 55 -9.51 -10.96 -15.95
CA ARG A 55 -9.89 -10.91 -17.37
C ARG A 55 -8.76 -11.47 -18.24
N PRO A 56 -9.08 -12.12 -19.38
CA PRO A 56 -8.07 -12.65 -20.31
C PRO A 56 -7.04 -11.61 -20.78
N ASP A 57 -7.43 -10.34 -20.82
CA ASP A 57 -6.63 -9.17 -21.19
C ASP A 57 -6.29 -8.26 -19.98
N GLY A 58 -6.35 -8.83 -18.77
CA GLY A 58 -6.10 -8.13 -17.51
C GLY A 58 -4.73 -7.50 -17.49
N LYS A 59 -4.67 -6.18 -17.30
CA LYS A 59 -3.39 -5.44 -17.31
C LYS A 59 -2.56 -5.78 -16.07
N PRO A 60 -1.24 -6.04 -16.19
CA PRO A 60 -0.37 -6.36 -15.06
C PRO A 60 -0.45 -5.37 -13.88
N GLU A 61 -0.62 -4.06 -14.16
CA GLU A 61 -0.79 -3.06 -13.10
C GLU A 61 -2.09 -3.23 -12.29
N ILE A 62 -3.15 -3.75 -12.91
CA ILE A 62 -4.41 -4.07 -12.24
C ILE A 62 -4.27 -5.36 -11.44
N VAL A 63 -3.66 -6.40 -11.99
CA VAL A 63 -3.38 -7.66 -11.28
C VAL A 63 -2.58 -7.39 -10.01
N ARG A 64 -1.50 -6.60 -10.10
CA ARG A 64 -0.71 -6.18 -8.94
C ARG A 64 -1.54 -5.41 -7.92
N LEU A 65 -2.41 -4.51 -8.37
CA LEU A 65 -3.25 -3.71 -7.47
C LEU A 65 -4.32 -4.57 -6.78
N ALA A 66 -4.85 -5.57 -7.46
CA ALA A 66 -5.74 -6.57 -6.88
C ALA A 66 -5.00 -7.40 -5.83
N VAL A 67 -3.77 -7.87 -6.07
CA VAL A 67 -2.95 -8.53 -5.04
C VAL A 67 -2.79 -7.65 -3.79
N ILE A 68 -2.48 -6.36 -3.97
CA ILE A 68 -2.34 -5.42 -2.87
C ILE A 68 -3.66 -5.29 -2.10
N ALA A 69 -4.78 -5.10 -2.78
CA ALA A 69 -6.10 -5.00 -2.17
C ALA A 69 -6.48 -6.28 -1.43
N GLY A 70 -6.33 -7.45 -2.05
CA GLY A 70 -6.67 -8.75 -1.48
C GLY A 70 -5.82 -9.09 -0.25
N LEU A 71 -4.50 -8.91 -0.32
CA LEU A 71 -3.63 -9.11 0.83
C LEU A 71 -3.90 -8.10 1.96
N THR A 72 -4.19 -6.85 1.62
CA THR A 72 -4.57 -5.84 2.62
C THR A 72 -5.87 -6.22 3.30
N ARG A 73 -6.89 -6.61 2.53
CA ARG A 73 -8.18 -7.06 3.03
C ARG A 73 -8.04 -8.29 3.94
N ALA A 74 -7.20 -9.25 3.55
CA ALA A 74 -6.97 -10.48 4.30
C ALA A 74 -6.14 -10.28 5.58
N THR A 75 -5.20 -9.34 5.61
CA THR A 75 -4.16 -9.27 6.68
C THR A 75 -4.09 -7.93 7.42
N GLY A 76 -4.79 -6.90 6.95
CA GLY A 76 -4.75 -5.54 7.48
C GLY A 76 -3.43 -4.81 7.23
N ALA A 77 -2.49 -5.44 6.51
CA ALA A 77 -1.15 -4.95 6.27
C ALA A 77 -1.13 -3.59 5.56
N ARG A 78 -0.18 -2.73 5.92
CA ARG A 78 0.07 -1.46 5.23
C ARG A 78 0.95 -1.70 4.00
N TYR A 79 1.01 -0.73 3.08
CA TYR A 79 1.95 -0.78 1.95
C TYR A 79 3.38 -1.08 2.37
N GLY A 80 3.86 -0.45 3.45
CA GLY A 80 5.22 -0.71 3.94
C GLY A 80 5.44 -2.17 4.34
N ASP A 81 4.41 -2.85 4.84
CA ASP A 81 4.47 -4.25 5.26
C ASP A 81 4.42 -5.17 4.04
N LEU A 82 3.51 -4.90 3.09
CA LEU A 82 3.38 -5.64 1.83
C LEU A 82 4.63 -5.58 0.96
N LEU A 83 5.35 -4.45 0.96
CA LEU A 83 6.63 -4.30 0.24
C LEU A 83 7.73 -5.22 0.76
N ARG A 84 7.57 -5.82 1.94
CA ARG A 84 8.53 -6.76 2.53
C ARG A 84 8.14 -8.21 2.31
N VAL A 85 6.96 -8.47 1.74
CA VAL A 85 6.52 -9.81 1.41
C VAL A 85 7.31 -10.28 0.21
N ARG A 86 7.88 -11.48 0.33
CA ARG A 86 8.62 -12.17 -0.73
C ARG A 86 7.76 -13.26 -1.35
N ALA A 87 8.13 -13.73 -2.54
CA ALA A 87 7.40 -14.82 -3.20
C ALA A 87 7.35 -16.08 -2.32
N GLU A 88 8.46 -16.41 -1.67
CA GLU A 88 8.58 -17.54 -0.75
C GLU A 88 7.87 -17.34 0.60
N ASP A 89 7.37 -16.14 0.90
CA ASP A 89 6.51 -15.92 2.07
C ASP A 89 5.07 -16.40 1.82
N LEU A 90 4.74 -16.84 0.60
CA LEU A 90 3.42 -17.37 0.20
C LEU A 90 3.38 -18.90 0.24
N ASP A 91 2.32 -19.43 0.84
CA ASP A 91 1.88 -20.82 0.70
C ASP A 91 0.46 -20.80 0.14
N LEU A 92 0.34 -20.93 -1.18
CA LEU A 92 -0.96 -20.88 -1.86
C LEU A 92 -1.74 -22.21 -1.77
N GLY A 93 -1.13 -23.27 -1.22
CA GLY A 93 -1.70 -24.61 -1.18
C GLY A 93 -1.66 -25.30 -2.55
N PRO A 94 -2.23 -26.51 -2.68
CA PRO A 94 -2.33 -27.19 -3.97
C PRO A 94 -3.19 -26.37 -4.96
N ASP A 95 -2.88 -26.49 -6.25
CA ASP A 95 -3.51 -25.73 -7.36
C ASP A 95 -4.98 -26.10 -7.60
N ASP A 96 -5.45 -27.14 -6.94
CA ASP A 96 -6.63 -27.88 -7.28
C ASP A 96 -7.40 -28.26 -6.01
N GLY A 97 -8.72 -28.19 -6.08
CA GLY A 97 -9.64 -28.86 -5.16
C GLY A 97 -9.49 -30.39 -5.14
N ALA A 98 -8.32 -30.93 -5.49
CA ALA A 98 -7.95 -32.32 -5.33
C ALA A 98 -7.67 -32.58 -3.85
N GLY A 99 -8.73 -32.96 -3.15
CA GLY A 99 -8.59 -33.63 -1.86
C GLY A 99 -7.69 -34.85 -2.02
N ARG A 100 -6.49 -34.80 -1.43
CA ARG A 100 -5.88 -35.86 -0.60
C ARG A 100 -4.46 -35.43 -0.23
N GLY A 101 -4.28 -35.08 1.04
CA GLY A 101 -2.95 -34.76 1.58
C GLY A 101 -3.06 -33.99 2.88
N ARG A 102 -3.59 -34.62 3.92
CA ARG A 102 -3.57 -34.07 5.28
C ARG A 102 -2.11 -34.03 5.74
N VAL A 103 -1.49 -32.85 5.70
CA VAL A 103 -0.35 -32.51 6.54
C VAL A 103 -0.67 -31.23 7.30
N GLY A 104 -1.01 -31.39 8.58
CA GLY A 104 -0.88 -30.37 9.61
C GLY A 104 -1.74 -29.11 9.48
N GLY A 105 -3.04 -29.22 9.79
CA GLY A 105 -3.89 -28.08 10.16
C GLY A 105 -5.23 -28.04 9.41
N VAL A 106 -6.28 -27.63 10.12
CA VAL A 106 -7.64 -27.41 9.59
C VAL A 106 -7.61 -26.22 8.62
N ARG A 107 -7.33 -26.48 7.33
CA ARG A 107 -7.38 -25.49 6.24
C ARG A 107 -8.59 -25.81 5.37
N ALA A 108 -9.43 -24.83 5.08
CA ALA A 108 -10.50 -25.06 4.12
C ALA A 108 -9.89 -25.22 2.71
N PRO A 109 -10.45 -26.08 1.84
CA PRO A 109 -9.98 -26.21 0.46
C PRO A 109 -9.90 -24.85 -0.23
N GLY A 110 -8.78 -24.57 -0.91
CA GLY A 110 -8.56 -23.33 -1.66
C GLY A 110 -8.08 -22.13 -0.84
N GLU A 111 -8.04 -22.18 0.50
CA GLU A 111 -7.39 -21.13 1.29
C GLU A 111 -5.88 -21.13 1.06
N GLY A 112 -5.23 -19.99 1.31
CA GLY A 112 -3.80 -19.67 1.23
C GLY A 112 -3.21 -19.32 2.60
N ARG A 113 -1.90 -19.10 2.67
CA ARG A 113 -1.21 -18.48 3.80
C ARG A 113 -0.15 -17.50 3.32
N VAL A 114 0.11 -16.47 4.12
CA VAL A 114 1.18 -15.50 3.86
C VAL A 114 1.89 -15.10 5.16
N LEU A 115 3.21 -14.97 5.08
CA LEU A 115 4.01 -14.35 6.14
C LEU A 115 4.12 -12.85 5.92
N VAL A 116 3.74 -12.06 6.92
CA VAL A 116 3.79 -10.59 6.86
C VAL A 116 4.55 -10.05 8.05
N ARG A 117 5.48 -9.12 7.78
CA ARG A 117 6.29 -8.41 8.77
C ARG A 117 5.65 -7.05 9.05
N HIS A 118 4.90 -6.97 10.15
CA HIS A 118 4.06 -5.81 10.47
C HIS A 118 4.81 -4.69 11.19
N GLY A 119 4.57 -3.46 10.75
CA GLY A 119 4.96 -2.24 11.46
C GLY A 119 6.46 -1.99 11.51
N LYS A 120 6.86 -1.03 12.35
CA LYS A 120 8.26 -0.62 12.53
C LYS A 120 9.14 -1.75 13.05
N HIS A 121 8.61 -2.54 13.99
CA HIS A 121 9.32 -3.64 14.64
C HIS A 121 9.33 -4.94 13.84
N ARG A 122 8.68 -4.96 12.66
CA ARG A 122 8.67 -6.10 11.75
C ARG A 122 8.15 -7.38 12.40
N THR A 123 7.15 -7.27 13.27
CA THR A 123 6.55 -8.42 13.95
C THR A 123 6.02 -9.41 12.92
N LEU A 124 6.62 -10.60 12.88
CA LEU A 124 6.29 -11.63 11.90
C LEU A 124 4.99 -12.33 12.30
N ARG A 125 4.01 -12.30 11.40
CA ARG A 125 2.73 -12.99 11.57
C ARG A 125 2.41 -13.84 10.35
N ARG A 126 1.88 -15.02 10.58
CA ARG A 126 1.29 -15.88 9.55
C ARG A 126 -0.20 -15.61 9.48
N HIS A 127 -0.67 -15.24 8.30
CA HIS A 127 -2.07 -14.94 8.03
C HIS A 127 -2.69 -16.01 7.14
N ARG A 128 -3.98 -16.27 7.34
CA ARG A 128 -4.82 -16.96 6.36
C ARG A 128 -5.09 -16.05 5.16
N VAL A 129 -5.14 -16.64 3.99
CA VAL A 129 -5.48 -15.93 2.74
C VAL A 129 -6.75 -16.58 2.17
N PRO A 130 -7.86 -15.85 2.02
CA PRO A 130 -9.09 -16.39 1.45
C PRO A 130 -8.88 -16.89 0.01
N GLY A 131 -9.67 -17.88 -0.42
CA GLY A 131 -9.51 -18.52 -1.73
C GLY A 131 -9.65 -17.56 -2.91
N GLU A 132 -10.53 -16.58 -2.81
CA GLU A 132 -10.67 -15.53 -3.83
C GLU A 132 -9.38 -14.69 -4.01
N VAL A 133 -8.61 -14.52 -2.93
CA VAL A 133 -7.31 -13.84 -2.97
C VAL A 133 -6.23 -14.78 -3.51
N VAL A 134 -6.31 -16.08 -3.20
CA VAL A 134 -5.39 -17.10 -3.74
C VAL A 134 -5.46 -17.15 -5.27
N VAL A 135 -6.66 -17.11 -5.87
CA VAL A 135 -6.81 -17.11 -7.34
C VAL A 135 -6.07 -15.91 -7.96
N VAL A 136 -6.24 -14.71 -7.40
CA VAL A 136 -5.53 -13.51 -7.86
C VAL A 136 -4.02 -13.62 -7.65
N LEU A 137 -3.58 -14.18 -6.52
CA LEU A 137 -2.15 -14.41 -6.25
C LEU A 137 -1.53 -15.40 -7.23
N ARG A 138 -2.21 -16.50 -7.58
CA ARG A 138 -1.74 -17.46 -8.58
C ARG A 138 -1.56 -16.79 -9.93
N HIS A 139 -2.57 -16.02 -10.37
CA HIS A 139 -2.46 -15.26 -11.60
C HIS A 139 -1.30 -14.26 -11.57
N TRP A 140 -1.12 -13.55 -10.45
CA TRP A 140 0.02 -12.67 -10.27
C TRP A 140 1.37 -13.40 -10.32
N MET A 141 1.48 -14.61 -9.79
CA MET A 141 2.74 -15.37 -9.84
C MET A 141 3.13 -15.75 -11.27
N VAL A 142 2.16 -15.95 -12.18
CA VAL A 142 2.41 -16.12 -13.61
C VAL A 142 2.93 -14.82 -14.21
N VAL A 143 2.19 -13.72 -14.06
CA VAL A 143 2.59 -12.37 -14.55
C VAL A 143 3.97 -11.96 -14.01
N ARG A 144 4.24 -12.26 -12.74
CA ARG A 144 5.52 -11.98 -12.07
C ARG A 144 6.67 -12.75 -12.69
N THR A 145 6.44 -14.01 -13.08
CA THR A 145 7.44 -14.82 -13.77
C THR A 145 7.77 -14.23 -15.14
N GLU A 146 6.75 -13.80 -15.89
CA GLU A 146 6.93 -13.13 -17.19
C GLU A 146 7.73 -11.82 -17.05
N LEU A 147 7.36 -10.96 -16.09
CA LEU A 147 8.08 -9.71 -15.81
C LEU A 147 9.54 -9.94 -15.41
N ALA A 148 9.82 -11.04 -14.71
CA ALA A 148 11.17 -11.37 -14.29
C ALA A 148 12.00 -12.03 -15.39
N ALA A 149 11.37 -12.65 -16.39
CA ALA A 149 12.06 -13.32 -17.49
C ALA A 149 12.86 -12.34 -18.38
N GLU A 150 12.43 -11.08 -18.42
CA GLU A 150 13.11 -10.01 -19.17
C GLU A 150 14.34 -9.45 -18.45
N LEU A 151 14.58 -9.83 -17.19
CA LEU A 151 15.68 -9.31 -16.39
C LEU A 151 16.96 -10.12 -16.60
N GLN A 152 18.07 -9.42 -16.79
CA GLN A 152 19.40 -10.01 -16.68
C GLN A 152 19.75 -10.20 -15.19
N GLY A 153 20.14 -11.42 -14.81
CA GLY A 153 20.58 -11.76 -13.46
C GLY A 153 19.58 -12.60 -12.67
N SER A 154 19.58 -12.46 -11.34
CA SER A 154 18.72 -13.26 -10.47
C SER A 154 17.28 -12.77 -10.46
N VAL A 155 16.33 -13.70 -10.51
CA VAL A 155 14.90 -13.40 -10.30
C VAL A 155 14.71 -12.67 -8.97
N PRO A 156 14.09 -11.48 -8.94
CA PRO A 156 13.84 -10.76 -7.70
C PRO A 156 13.05 -11.62 -6.71
N ARG A 157 13.32 -11.52 -5.41
CA ARG A 157 12.55 -12.25 -4.37
C ARG A 157 11.28 -11.52 -3.94
N ALA A 158 11.22 -10.20 -4.14
CA ALA A 158 10.06 -9.39 -3.77
C ALA A 158 8.79 -9.91 -4.45
N LEU A 159 7.67 -9.91 -3.72
CA LEU A 159 6.38 -10.31 -4.30
C LEU A 159 5.89 -9.27 -5.31
N LEU A 160 6.01 -7.98 -4.97
CA LEU A 160 5.49 -6.88 -5.77
C LEU A 160 6.61 -6.27 -6.64
N LEU A 161 6.41 -6.29 -7.95
CA LEU A 161 7.36 -5.80 -8.95
C LEU A 161 6.81 -4.58 -9.70
N THR A 162 7.69 -3.81 -10.32
CA THR A 162 7.34 -2.82 -11.34
C THR A 162 6.79 -3.54 -12.57
N VAL A 163 5.83 -2.93 -13.24
CA VAL A 163 5.10 -3.52 -14.40
C VAL A 163 5.28 -2.71 -15.67
N HIS A 164 5.94 -1.56 -15.54
CA HIS A 164 6.30 -0.68 -16.64
C HIS A 164 7.74 -0.28 -16.42
N HIS A 165 8.45 -0.02 -17.50
CA HIS A 165 9.71 0.70 -17.45
C HIS A 165 9.49 2.07 -16.80
N THR A 166 10.44 2.50 -15.99
CA THR A 166 10.42 3.81 -15.34
C THR A 166 11.65 4.60 -15.72
N HIS A 167 11.60 5.92 -15.58
CA HIS A 167 12.79 6.75 -15.74
C HIS A 167 13.27 7.19 -14.37
N ASP A 168 14.52 6.89 -14.04
CA ASP A 168 15.19 7.36 -12.83
C ASP A 168 16.42 8.16 -13.24
N ASN A 169 16.44 9.45 -12.89
CA ASN A 169 17.49 10.40 -13.26
C ASN A 169 17.91 10.34 -14.75
N GLY A 170 16.92 10.26 -15.65
CA GLY A 170 17.14 10.20 -17.11
C GLY A 170 17.50 8.80 -17.65
N THR A 171 17.65 7.80 -16.78
CA THR A 171 17.94 6.41 -17.18
C THR A 171 16.66 5.58 -17.19
N THR A 172 16.43 4.83 -18.27
CA THR A 172 15.34 3.85 -18.33
C THR A 172 15.68 2.66 -17.44
N VAL A 173 14.86 2.45 -16.42
CA VAL A 173 14.91 1.33 -15.50
C VAL A 173 13.87 0.30 -15.93
N SER A 174 14.32 -0.95 -16.08
CA SER A 174 13.48 -2.05 -16.55
C SER A 174 12.28 -2.33 -15.65
N SER A 175 11.21 -2.83 -16.26
CA SER A 175 10.10 -3.45 -15.53
C SER A 175 10.59 -4.73 -14.82
N GLY A 176 9.80 -5.28 -13.89
CA GLY A 176 10.16 -6.50 -13.16
C GLY A 176 11.02 -6.29 -11.92
N LEU A 177 11.52 -5.08 -11.63
CA LEU A 177 12.27 -4.81 -10.40
C LEU A 177 11.34 -4.62 -9.18
N PRO A 178 11.81 -4.79 -7.93
CA PRO A 178 10.98 -4.55 -6.74
C PRO A 178 10.35 -3.14 -6.76
N ILE A 179 9.03 -3.05 -6.57
CA ILE A 179 8.34 -1.77 -6.58
C ILE A 179 8.62 -0.96 -5.31
N THR A 180 8.68 0.37 -5.43
CA THR A 180 8.85 1.27 -4.29
C THR A 180 7.50 1.66 -3.66
N ARG A 181 7.54 2.21 -2.44
CA ARG A 181 6.35 2.79 -1.79
C ARG A 181 5.70 3.88 -2.64
N GLN A 182 6.50 4.72 -3.28
CA GLN A 182 5.98 5.78 -4.15
C GLN A 182 5.31 5.20 -5.39
N GLY A 183 5.88 4.15 -6.00
CA GLY A 183 5.25 3.43 -7.10
C GLY A 183 3.87 2.86 -6.74
N LEU A 184 3.70 2.33 -5.52
CA LEU A 184 2.40 1.86 -5.04
C LEU A 184 1.38 3.01 -4.87
N VAL A 185 1.80 4.12 -4.26
CA VAL A 185 0.94 5.30 -4.07
C VAL A 185 0.48 5.86 -5.42
N LEU A 186 1.39 5.96 -6.40
CA LEU A 186 1.04 6.44 -7.74
C LEU A 186 0.13 5.44 -8.48
N SER A 187 0.36 4.14 -8.35
CA SER A 187 -0.51 3.11 -8.92
C SER A 187 -1.95 3.22 -8.41
N TRP A 188 -2.13 3.38 -7.10
CA TRP A 188 -3.44 3.60 -6.49
C TRP A 188 -4.10 4.90 -6.96
N ARG A 189 -3.36 6.01 -6.99
CA ARG A 189 -3.89 7.30 -7.47
C ARG A 189 -4.40 7.20 -8.90
N ARG A 190 -3.64 6.59 -9.81
CA ARG A 190 -4.05 6.38 -11.20
C ARG A 190 -5.33 5.55 -11.29
N PHE A 191 -5.44 4.48 -10.51
CA PHE A 191 -6.66 3.69 -10.42
C PHE A 191 -7.84 4.52 -9.94
N VAL A 192 -7.68 5.28 -8.86
CA VAL A 192 -8.74 6.14 -8.29
C VAL A 192 -9.19 7.19 -9.30
N HIS A 193 -8.28 7.88 -9.98
CA HIS A 193 -8.65 8.90 -10.96
C HIS A 193 -9.44 8.29 -12.12
N ARG A 194 -9.00 7.16 -12.68
CA ARG A 194 -9.75 6.46 -13.75
C ARG A 194 -11.12 5.98 -13.27
N THR A 195 -11.17 5.44 -12.05
CA THR A 195 -12.40 4.89 -11.48
C THR A 195 -13.41 5.99 -11.17
N ASN A 196 -12.98 7.08 -10.54
CA ASN A 196 -13.85 8.22 -10.26
C ASN A 196 -14.33 8.91 -11.54
N ALA A 197 -13.50 8.98 -12.59
CA ALA A 197 -13.95 9.50 -13.89
C ALA A 197 -15.03 8.60 -14.52
N ARG A 198 -14.91 7.27 -14.37
CA ARG A 198 -15.86 6.31 -14.92
C ARG A 198 -17.19 6.23 -14.14
N TYR A 199 -17.14 6.33 -12.81
CA TYR A 199 -18.29 6.07 -11.93
C TYR A 199 -18.75 7.28 -11.12
N GLY A 200 -18.17 8.46 -11.31
CA GLY A 200 -18.42 9.64 -10.47
C GLY A 200 -19.86 10.14 -10.45
N ALA A 201 -20.68 9.77 -11.44
CA ALA A 201 -22.10 10.09 -11.47
C ALA A 201 -22.98 9.12 -10.67
N THR A 202 -22.47 7.93 -10.31
CA THR A 202 -23.25 6.84 -9.70
C THR A 202 -22.73 6.39 -8.34
N ARG A 203 -21.51 6.81 -7.95
CA ARG A 203 -20.89 6.43 -6.68
C ARG A 203 -20.13 7.61 -6.07
N PRO A 204 -19.98 7.64 -4.73
CA PRO A 204 -19.07 8.57 -4.06
C PRO A 204 -17.64 8.43 -4.60
N PRO A 205 -16.86 9.52 -4.67
CA PRO A 205 -15.49 9.46 -5.17
C PRO A 205 -14.59 8.66 -4.21
N LEU A 206 -13.81 7.74 -4.77
CA LEU A 206 -12.80 7.01 -4.02
C LEU A 206 -11.67 7.96 -3.55
N PRO A 207 -11.09 7.71 -2.37
CA PRO A 207 -9.99 8.49 -1.85
C PRO A 207 -8.65 8.16 -2.51
N THR A 208 -7.83 9.17 -2.75
CA THR A 208 -6.46 9.00 -3.28
C THR A 208 -5.47 8.40 -2.28
N ARG A 209 -5.88 8.19 -1.02
CA ARG A 209 -5.11 7.44 -0.01
C ARG A 209 -5.76 6.09 0.22
N PHE A 210 -5.08 5.04 -0.23
CA PHE A 210 -5.51 3.65 -0.01
C PHE A 210 -5.71 3.30 1.47
N GLU A 211 -5.01 3.98 2.37
CA GLU A 211 -5.17 3.83 3.82
C GLU A 211 -6.64 4.00 4.29
N GLN A 212 -7.45 4.81 3.59
CA GLN A 212 -8.87 5.00 3.92
C GLN A 212 -9.71 3.74 3.58
N VAL A 213 -9.33 3.01 2.52
CA VAL A 213 -9.94 1.71 2.15
C VAL A 213 -9.49 0.62 3.11
N ARG A 214 -8.18 0.55 3.40
CA ARG A 214 -7.63 -0.41 4.38
C ARG A 214 -8.33 -0.32 5.73
N ARG A 215 -8.55 0.90 6.22
CA ARG A 215 -9.21 1.12 7.51
C ARG A 215 -10.66 0.68 7.50
N ALA A 216 -11.41 0.88 6.41
CA ALA A 216 -12.76 0.34 6.29
C ALA A 216 -12.82 -1.17 6.55
N TRP A 217 -11.89 -1.95 5.99
CA TRP A 217 -11.78 -3.38 6.29
C TRP A 217 -11.32 -3.67 7.72
N THR A 218 -10.33 -2.92 8.22
CA THR A 218 -9.76 -3.12 9.56
C THR A 218 -10.79 -2.83 10.65
N ASP A 219 -11.50 -1.71 10.54
CA ASP A 219 -12.49 -1.25 11.50
C ASP A 219 -13.72 -2.18 11.51
N ALA A 220 -14.01 -2.83 10.38
CA ALA A 220 -15.01 -3.88 10.26
C ALA A 220 -14.54 -5.26 10.77
N GLY A 221 -13.28 -5.39 11.22
CA GLY A 221 -12.74 -6.65 11.75
C GLY A 221 -12.54 -7.75 10.71
N MET A 222 -12.46 -7.42 9.41
CA MET A 222 -12.32 -8.41 8.34
C MET A 222 -10.97 -9.13 8.29
N PRO A 223 -9.82 -8.45 8.51
CA PRO A 223 -8.53 -9.11 8.41
C PRO A 223 -8.35 -10.23 9.44
N ASP A 224 -7.69 -11.31 9.03
CA ASP A 224 -7.14 -12.29 9.95
C ASP A 224 -6.12 -11.58 10.86
N PRO A 225 -6.21 -11.68 12.20
CA PRO A 225 -5.23 -11.08 13.10
C PRO A 225 -3.84 -11.73 12.93
N GLY A 226 -3.79 -12.93 12.34
CA GLY A 226 -2.60 -13.73 12.12
C GLY A 226 -2.01 -14.28 13.42
N THR A 227 -1.30 -15.39 13.29
CA THR A 227 -0.58 -16.02 14.41
C THR A 227 0.87 -15.56 14.42
N SER A 228 1.39 -15.18 15.59
CA SER A 228 2.81 -14.88 15.76
C SER A 228 3.67 -16.09 15.40
N VAL A 229 4.71 -15.87 14.62
CA VAL A 229 5.70 -16.92 14.30
C VAL A 229 6.94 -16.62 15.13
N HIS A 230 7.19 -17.43 16.14
CA HIS A 230 8.49 -17.44 16.82
C HIS A 230 9.41 -18.33 16.00
N GLU A 231 10.55 -17.79 15.54
CA GLU A 231 11.62 -18.64 15.04
C GLU A 231 12.09 -19.52 16.19
N ALA A 232 11.99 -20.84 16.03
CA ALA A 232 12.70 -21.75 16.91
C ALA A 232 14.19 -21.44 16.78
N LYS A 233 14.83 -21.09 17.89
CA LYS A 233 16.28 -20.83 17.95
C LYS A 233 17.05 -22.10 17.62
#